data_AF-M0DTH9-F1
#
_entry.id   AF-M0DTH9-F1
#
_cell.length_a   1.000
_cell.length_b   1.000
_cell.length_c   1.000
_cell.angle_alpha   90.00
_cell.angle_beta   90.00
_cell.angle_gamma   90.00
#
_symmetry.space_group_name_H-M   'P 1'
#
loop_
_entity.id
_entity.type
_entity.pdbx_description
1 polymer ?
#
loop_
_entity_poly.entity_id
_entity_poly.type
_entity_poly.pdbx_seq_one_letter_code
_entity_poly.pdbx_strand_id
1 'polypeptide(L)'
;AIERVRGGASDLIVAAEHDLDAPKPLTTDGARSIMERLWTHGDLAERRDELDLSLDGDYLELHGGRRGVGEVLVRQFGYAAAARYLDNSEEQVREAYQHIEAAERADMATEAFSQTDNRVNER
;
A
#
# COMPACT_ATOMS: atom_id res chain seq x y z
N ALA A 1 10.94 -25.22 -18.06
CA ALA A 1 11.77 -25.07 -19.27
C ALA A 1 12.64 -23.81 -19.17
N ILE A 2 12.05 -22.63 -18.94
CA ILE A 2 12.75 -21.35 -18.67
C ILE A 2 13.71 -21.43 -17.46
N GLU A 3 13.25 -21.99 -16.33
CA GLU A 3 14.07 -22.24 -15.12
C GLU A 3 15.41 -22.94 -15.40
N ARG A 4 15.45 -23.84 -16.38
CA ARG A 4 16.63 -24.65 -16.70
C ARG A 4 17.62 -23.93 -17.62
N VAL A 5 17.16 -22.96 -18.40
CA VAL A 5 17.98 -22.14 -19.31
C VAL A 5 18.60 -20.95 -18.57
N ARG A 6 17.89 -20.44 -17.55
CA ARG A 6 18.24 -19.17 -16.90
C ARG A 6 19.63 -19.15 -16.25
N GLY A 7 20.12 -20.24 -15.66
CA GLY A 7 21.50 -20.33 -15.14
C GLY A 7 21.95 -19.21 -14.17
N GLY A 8 21.00 -18.45 -13.59
CA GLY A 8 21.27 -17.23 -12.81
C GLY A 8 21.24 -15.91 -13.59
N ALA A 9 21.23 -15.93 -14.93
CA ALA A 9 21.04 -14.75 -15.77
C ALA A 9 19.60 -14.19 -15.63
N SER A 10 19.37 -12.92 -15.91
CA SER A 10 18.00 -12.38 -15.94
C SER A 10 17.30 -12.79 -17.25
N ASP A 11 15.98 -12.89 -17.23
CA ASP A 11 15.19 -13.24 -18.43
C ASP A 11 15.43 -12.24 -19.59
N LEU A 12 15.77 -10.98 -19.27
CA LEU A 12 16.13 -9.97 -20.26
C LEU A 12 17.47 -10.25 -20.93
N ILE A 13 18.46 -10.75 -20.18
CA ILE A 13 19.77 -11.13 -20.73
C ILE A 13 19.61 -12.35 -21.64
N VAL A 14 18.86 -13.36 -21.19
CA VAL A 14 18.58 -14.56 -21.98
C VAL A 14 17.82 -14.21 -23.27
N ALA A 15 16.85 -13.30 -23.20
CA ALA A 15 16.12 -12.83 -24.37
C ALA A 15 17.05 -12.15 -25.38
N ALA A 16 17.96 -11.30 -24.90
CA ALA A 16 18.93 -10.62 -25.76
C ALA A 16 19.94 -11.60 -26.40
N GLU A 17 20.45 -12.58 -25.65
CA GLU A 17 21.38 -13.62 -26.17
C GLU A 17 20.76 -14.48 -27.27
N HIS A 18 19.44 -14.68 -27.21
CA HIS A 18 18.68 -15.46 -28.18
C HIS A 18 17.96 -14.62 -29.23
N ASP A 19 18.27 -13.32 -29.32
CA ASP A 19 17.68 -12.37 -30.27
C ASP A 19 16.13 -12.40 -30.26
N LEU A 20 15.57 -12.60 -29.05
CA LEU A 20 14.13 -12.60 -28.82
C LEU A 20 13.63 -11.16 -28.65
N ASP A 21 12.45 -10.90 -29.18
CA ASP A 21 11.77 -9.63 -28.98
C ASP A 21 11.62 -9.32 -27.48
N ALA A 22 11.80 -8.05 -27.13
CA ALA A 22 11.58 -7.58 -25.77
C ALA A 22 10.16 -7.95 -25.31
N PRO A 23 9.99 -8.39 -24.05
CA PRO A 23 8.67 -8.66 -23.52
C PRO A 23 7.80 -7.41 -23.64
N LYS A 24 6.53 -7.61 -23.98
CA LYS A 24 5.58 -6.50 -24.07
C LYS A 24 5.51 -5.78 -22.71
N PRO A 25 5.41 -4.43 -22.70
CA PRO A 25 5.20 -3.70 -21.46
C PRO A 25 4.02 -4.25 -20.67
N LEU A 26 4.13 -4.26 -19.35
CA LEU A 26 3.05 -4.71 -18.49
C LEU A 26 1.85 -3.77 -18.65
N THR A 27 0.75 -4.31 -19.16
CA THR A 27 -0.51 -3.57 -19.28
C THR A 27 -1.23 -3.54 -17.94
N THR A 28 -2.17 -2.60 -17.78
CA THR A 28 -3.05 -2.55 -16.59
C THR A 28 -3.79 -3.87 -16.38
N ASP A 29 -4.29 -4.49 -17.46
CA ASP A 29 -4.97 -5.78 -17.37
C ASP A 29 -4.02 -6.92 -17.01
N GLY A 30 -2.78 -6.87 -17.51
CA GLY A 30 -1.74 -7.82 -17.11
C GLY A 30 -1.40 -7.69 -15.62
N ALA A 31 -1.29 -6.47 -15.11
CA ALA A 31 -1.07 -6.22 -13.69
C ALA A 31 -2.26 -6.71 -12.85
N ARG A 32 -3.50 -6.45 -13.29
CA ARG A 32 -4.72 -6.97 -12.63
C ARG A 32 -4.71 -8.50 -12.56
N SER A 33 -4.42 -9.17 -13.68
CA SER A 33 -4.34 -10.64 -13.74
C SER A 33 -3.28 -11.21 -12.80
N ILE A 34 -2.13 -10.54 -12.65
CA ILE A 34 -1.11 -10.95 -11.66
C ILE A 34 -1.66 -10.86 -10.24
N MET A 35 -2.37 -9.78 -9.90
CA MET A 35 -2.95 -9.60 -8.56
C MET A 35 -4.06 -10.61 -8.25
N GLU A 36 -4.92 -10.94 -9.21
CA GLU A 36 -5.93 -12.00 -9.08
C GLU A 36 -5.28 -13.39 -8.82
N ARG A 37 -4.19 -13.67 -9.52
CA ARG A 37 -3.42 -14.92 -9.33
C ARG A 37 -2.72 -14.97 -7.98
N LEU A 38 -2.16 -13.85 -7.52
CA LEU A 38 -1.59 -13.75 -6.18
C LEU A 38 -2.67 -13.94 -5.12
N TRP A 39 -3.83 -13.29 -5.32
CA TRP A 39 -4.97 -13.43 -4.44
C TRP A 39 -5.33 -14.91 -4.25
N THR A 40 -5.44 -15.65 -5.34
CA THR A 40 -5.81 -17.09 -5.39
C THR A 40 -4.68 -18.07 -5.08
N HIS A 41 -3.46 -17.59 -4.81
CA HIS A 41 -2.33 -18.43 -4.48
C HIS A 41 -2.47 -19.04 -3.08
N GLY A 42 -2.13 -20.33 -2.92
CA GLY A 42 -2.33 -21.08 -1.67
C GLY A 42 -1.70 -20.39 -0.45
N ASP A 43 -0.43 -19.98 -0.55
CA ASP A 43 0.28 -19.28 0.52
C ASP A 43 -0.38 -17.96 0.96
N LEU A 44 -1.05 -17.26 0.04
CA LEU A 44 -1.79 -16.04 0.36
C LEU A 44 -3.19 -16.36 0.88
N ALA A 45 -3.82 -17.41 0.35
CA ALA A 45 -5.16 -17.85 0.73
C ALA A 45 -5.26 -18.16 2.23
N GLU A 46 -4.22 -18.75 2.82
CA GLU A 46 -4.14 -19.05 4.26
C GLU A 46 -4.10 -17.78 5.15
N ARG A 47 -3.71 -16.63 4.57
CA ARG A 47 -3.50 -15.37 5.30
C ARG A 47 -4.49 -14.28 4.91
N ARG A 48 -5.47 -14.58 4.05
CA ARG A 48 -6.44 -13.57 3.56
C ARG A 48 -7.24 -12.93 4.67
N ASP A 49 -7.57 -13.66 5.72
CA ASP A 49 -8.33 -13.14 6.86
C ASP A 49 -7.56 -12.08 7.66
N GLU A 50 -6.23 -12.00 7.49
CA GLU A 50 -5.38 -10.96 8.07
C GLU A 50 -5.34 -9.68 7.21
N LEU A 51 -5.82 -9.74 5.97
CA LEU A 51 -5.73 -8.64 5.01
C LEU A 51 -7.01 -7.80 5.08
N ASP A 52 -6.82 -6.48 5.24
CA ASP A 52 -7.92 -5.52 5.17
C ASP A 52 -8.37 -5.34 3.71
N LEU A 53 -9.54 -5.92 3.39
CA LEU A 53 -10.22 -5.78 2.10
C LEU A 53 -11.35 -4.74 2.15
N SER A 54 -11.28 -3.75 3.04
CA SER A 54 -12.28 -2.67 3.13
C SER A 54 -12.43 -1.81 1.86
N LEU A 55 -11.70 -2.12 0.79
CA LEU A 55 -11.86 -1.54 -0.54
C LEU A 55 -12.71 -2.49 -1.38
N ASP A 56 -13.64 -1.95 -2.17
CA ASP A 56 -14.73 -2.62 -2.91
C ASP A 56 -14.36 -3.77 -3.90
N GLY A 57 -13.14 -4.30 -3.86
CA GLY A 57 -12.66 -5.35 -4.77
C GLY A 57 -12.71 -6.77 -4.17
N ASP A 58 -12.99 -7.75 -5.04
CA ASP A 58 -12.96 -9.19 -4.71
C ASP A 58 -11.53 -9.79 -4.69
N TYR A 59 -10.50 -8.95 -4.84
CA TYR A 59 -9.09 -9.34 -4.89
C TYR A 59 -8.19 -8.23 -4.34
N LEU A 60 -6.89 -8.53 -4.22
CA LEU A 60 -5.87 -7.56 -3.83
C LEU A 60 -5.73 -6.47 -4.91
N GLU A 61 -6.53 -5.43 -4.82
CA GLU A 61 -6.47 -4.36 -5.81
C GLU A 61 -5.17 -3.56 -5.68
N LEU A 62 -4.59 -3.18 -6.83
CA LEU A 62 -3.42 -2.30 -6.86
C LEU A 62 -3.67 -0.98 -6.13
N HIS A 63 -4.91 -0.49 -6.19
CA HIS A 63 -5.32 0.72 -5.48
C HIS A 63 -5.26 0.52 -3.96
N GLY A 64 -5.61 -0.66 -3.45
CA GLY A 64 -5.49 -0.99 -2.03
C GLY A 64 -4.06 -1.07 -1.52
N GLY A 65 -3.16 -1.66 -2.32
CA GLY A 65 -1.73 -1.61 -2.01
C GLY A 65 -1.21 -0.18 -1.90
N ARG A 66 -1.60 0.71 -2.84
CA ARG A 66 -1.21 2.12 -2.80
C ARG A 66 -1.83 2.87 -1.61
N ARG A 67 -3.07 2.56 -1.23
CA ARG A 67 -3.75 3.15 -0.07
C ARG A 67 -3.05 2.78 1.24
N GLY A 68 -2.72 1.50 1.43
CA GLY A 68 -2.00 1.04 2.62
C GLY A 68 -0.62 1.70 2.76
N VAL A 69 0.15 1.80 1.66
CA VAL A 69 1.43 2.51 1.67
C VAL A 69 1.24 3.99 2.01
N GLY A 70 0.24 4.65 1.42
CA GLY A 70 -0.03 6.06 1.70
C GLY A 70 -0.43 6.32 3.16
N GLU A 71 -1.21 5.43 3.77
CA GLU A 71 -1.54 5.52 5.19
C GLU A 71 -0.29 5.43 6.08
N VAL A 72 0.60 4.46 5.81
CA VAL A 72 1.88 4.34 6.54
C VAL A 72 2.71 5.61 6.38
N LEU A 73 2.80 6.16 5.17
CA LEU A 73 3.55 7.39 4.91
C LEU A 73 2.97 8.60 5.66
N VAL A 74 1.64 8.74 5.71
CA VAL A 74 0.98 9.83 6.45
C VAL A 74 1.25 9.69 7.96
N ARG A 75 1.10 8.50 8.53
CA ARG A 75 1.34 8.27 9.97
C ARG A 75 2.80 8.48 10.37
N GLN A 76 3.75 8.11 9.53
CA GLN A 76 5.19 8.18 9.86
C GLN A 76 5.82 9.55 9.56
N PHE A 77 5.38 10.21 8.49
CA PHE A 77 6.07 11.40 7.97
C PHE A 77 5.15 12.62 7.76
N GLY A 78 3.85 12.47 8.01
CA GLY A 78 2.86 13.52 7.81
C GLY A 78 2.43 13.70 6.35
N TYR A 79 1.32 14.42 6.17
CA TYR A 79 0.64 14.62 4.88
C TYR A 79 1.54 15.22 3.78
N ALA A 80 2.35 16.24 4.11
CA ALA A 80 3.19 16.92 3.13
C ALA A 80 4.30 16.01 2.54
N ALA A 81 4.90 15.14 3.37
CA ALA A 81 5.90 14.19 2.90
C ALA A 81 5.26 13.05 2.10
N ALA A 82 4.13 12.51 2.58
CA ALA A 82 3.37 11.49 1.87
C ALA A 82 2.91 11.96 0.47
N ALA A 83 2.47 13.22 0.35
CA ALA A 83 2.08 13.83 -0.92
C ALA A 83 3.21 13.82 -1.95
N ARG A 84 4.46 14.11 -1.53
CA ARG A 84 5.62 14.03 -2.42
C ARG A 84 5.93 12.61 -2.87
N TYR A 85 5.86 11.63 -1.96
CA TYR A 85 6.14 10.23 -2.29
C TYR A 85 5.09 9.61 -3.20
N LEU A 86 3.82 10.01 -3.05
CA LEU A 86 2.72 9.50 -3.86
C LEU A 86 2.54 10.25 -5.18
N ASP A 87 3.25 11.37 -5.37
CA ASP A 87 3.08 12.32 -6.47
C ASP A 87 1.64 12.85 -6.57
N ASN A 88 1.12 13.41 -5.48
CA ASN A 88 -0.21 14.05 -5.41
C ASN A 88 -0.11 15.40 -4.67
N SER A 89 -1.16 16.22 -4.75
CA SER A 89 -1.25 17.40 -3.88
C SER A 89 -1.48 17.00 -2.42
N GLU A 90 -1.03 17.83 -1.49
CA GLU A 90 -1.29 17.59 -0.06
C GLU A 90 -2.81 17.57 0.23
N GLU A 91 -3.58 18.39 -0.47
CA GLU A 91 -5.05 18.43 -0.34
C GLU A 91 -5.69 17.08 -0.72
N GLN A 92 -5.26 16.47 -1.83
CA GLN A 92 -5.73 15.15 -2.25
C GLN A 92 -5.36 14.06 -1.24
N VAL A 93 -4.16 14.13 -0.64
CA VAL A 93 -3.75 13.17 0.40
C VAL A 93 -4.56 13.40 1.68
N ARG A 94 -4.83 14.65 2.07
CA ARG A 94 -5.68 14.95 3.23
C ARG A 94 -7.10 14.43 3.05
N GLU A 95 -7.71 14.65 1.89
CA GLU A 95 -9.03 14.11 1.57
C GLU A 95 -9.03 12.57 1.63
N ALA A 96 -8.02 11.95 1.01
CA ALA A 96 -7.88 10.50 0.94
C ALA A 96 -7.72 9.82 2.31
N TYR A 97 -6.98 10.45 3.24
CA TYR A 97 -6.62 9.90 4.55
C TYR A 97 -7.14 10.74 5.73
N GLN A 98 -8.26 11.45 5.56
CA GLN A 98 -8.86 12.32 6.57
C GLN A 98 -9.21 11.61 7.89
N HIS A 99 -9.43 10.29 7.84
CA HIS A 99 -9.73 9.47 9.01
C HIS A 99 -8.55 9.41 10.00
N ILE A 100 -7.31 9.58 9.52
CA ILE A 100 -6.11 9.64 10.37
C ILE A 100 -6.13 10.95 11.19
N GLU A 101 -6.38 12.07 10.54
CA GLU A 101 -6.49 13.38 11.20
C GLU A 101 -7.65 13.41 12.22
N ALA A 102 -8.77 12.74 11.92
CA ALA A 102 -9.87 12.61 12.88
C ALA A 102 -9.46 11.82 14.13
N ALA A 103 -8.73 10.71 13.97
CA ALA A 103 -8.23 9.91 15.09
C ALA A 103 -7.21 10.68 15.94
N GLU A 104 -6.23 11.34 15.30
CA GLU A 104 -5.22 12.14 16.01
C GLU A 104 -5.86 13.29 16.81
N ARG A 105 -6.88 13.96 16.26
CA ARG A 105 -7.62 15.01 16.98
C ARG A 105 -8.38 14.47 18.19
N ALA A 106 -8.95 13.26 18.09
CA ALA A 106 -9.64 12.62 19.21
C ALA A 106 -8.66 12.25 20.35
N ASP A 107 -7.48 11.75 20.00
CA ASP A 107 -6.43 11.43 20.97
C ASP A 107 -5.93 12.70 21.69
N MET A 108 -5.64 13.77 20.94
CA MET A 108 -5.24 15.07 21.51
C MET A 108 -6.31 15.65 22.44
N ALA A 109 -7.59 15.54 22.08
CA ALA A 109 -8.69 16.00 22.93
C ALA A 109 -8.76 15.18 24.23
N THR A 110 -8.67 13.84 24.12
CA THR A 110 -8.63 12.94 25.28
C THR A 110 -7.47 13.27 26.22
N GLU A 111 -6.29 13.53 25.68
CA GLU A 111 -5.12 13.92 26.47
C GLU A 111 -5.32 15.27 27.17
N ALA A 112 -5.86 16.27 26.46
CA ALA A 112 -6.12 17.60 27.04
C ALA A 112 -7.15 17.54 28.20
N PHE A 113 -8.20 16.73 28.07
CA PHE A 113 -9.16 16.50 29.15
C PHE A 113 -8.52 15.80 30.35
N SER A 114 -7.71 14.77 30.12
CA SER A 114 -7.02 14.02 31.17
C SER A 114 -6.05 14.90 31.98
N GLN A 115 -5.29 15.76 31.30
CA GLN A 115 -4.40 16.72 31.96
C GLN A 115 -5.17 17.76 32.79
N THR A 116 -6.37 18.15 32.35
CA THR A 116 -7.22 19.09 33.08
C THR A 116 -7.79 18.46 34.34
N ASP A 117 -8.31 17.22 34.27
CA ASP A 117 -8.87 16.50 35.41
C ASP A 117 -7.83 16.22 36.50
N ASN A 118 -6.62 15.82 36.12
CA ASN A 118 -5.53 15.61 37.08
C ASN A 118 -5.17 16.91 37.81
N ARG A 119 -5.18 18.04 37.09
CA ARG A 119 -4.86 19.37 37.66
C ARG A 119 -5.95 19.91 38.60
N VAL A 120 -7.19 19.45 38.44
CA VAL A 120 -8.32 19.79 39.32
C VAL A 120 -8.30 18.92 40.59
N ASN A 121 -7.90 17.66 40.48
CA ASN A 121 -7.82 16.73 41.63
C ASN A 121 -6.61 16.97 42.56
N GLU A 122 -5.59 17.71 42.13
CA GLU A 122 -4.41 18.05 42.93
C GLU A 122 -4.55 19.36 43.75
N ARG A 123 -5.75 19.97 43.78
CA ARG A 123 -6.07 21.17 44.58
C ARG A 123 -7.05 20.87 45.69
#